data_AF-A0A531KN30-F1
#
_entry.id   AF-A0A531KN30-F1
#
_cell.length_a   1.000
_cell.length_b   1.000
_cell.length_c   1.000
_cell.angle_alpha   90.00
_cell.angle_beta   90.00
_cell.angle_gamma   90.00
#
_symmetry.space_group_name_H-M   'P 1'
#
loop_
_entity.id
_entity.type
_entity.pdbx_description
1 polymer ?
#
loop_
_entity_poly.entity_id
_entity_poly.type
_entity_poly.pdbx_seq_one_letter_code
_entity_poly.pdbx_strand_id
1 'polypeptide(L)'
;MRTDRVRNMSLAGNLQELLAKSDTIVGILKAQKQILDQRYKTSEASLSQVIERRKATMSNLETVQKRIEELNPILLDIENKIAASTSQKERTELEGERSKLATEYNEKQAKEQELLAESQTLERYTSMFQTFVDSLNNQIAAQSTLINKLTIDTEQRIVLYKALEDSLKTAAQQDVAHKINTLGSQVDNTAEETMAGIGAASQKHIGDLLEMHEKNMVA
;
A
#
# COMPACT_ATOMS: atom_id res chain seq x y z
N MET A 1 -32.89 13.01 -25.78
CA MET A 1 -31.89 12.51 -26.76
C MET A 1 -30.57 13.29 -26.76
N ARG A 2 -30.49 14.57 -27.15
CA ARG A 2 -29.20 15.32 -27.15
C ARG A 2 -28.67 15.57 -25.73
N THR A 3 -29.56 15.91 -24.78
CA THR A 3 -29.23 16.14 -23.36
C THR A 3 -28.75 14.88 -22.65
N ASP A 4 -29.37 13.72 -22.92
CA ASP A 4 -28.99 12.43 -22.31
C ASP A 4 -27.66 11.90 -22.86
N ARG A 5 -27.40 12.09 -24.15
CA ARG A 5 -26.10 11.78 -24.77
C ARG A 5 -24.98 12.64 -24.19
N VAL A 6 -25.25 13.92 -23.94
CA VAL A 6 -24.28 14.83 -23.30
C VAL A 6 -24.02 14.44 -21.85
N ARG A 7 -25.03 13.99 -21.10
CA ARG A 7 -24.86 13.45 -19.73
C ARG A 7 -24.04 12.16 -19.69
N ASN A 8 -24.32 11.20 -20.59
CA ASN A 8 -23.52 9.96 -20.66
C ASN A 8 -22.07 10.20 -21.09
N MET A 9 -21.82 11.09 -22.05
CA MET A 9 -20.44 11.47 -22.44
C MET A 9 -19.68 12.14 -21.30
N SER A 10 -20.35 13.00 -20.51
CA SER A 10 -19.75 13.62 -19.33
C SER A 10 -19.43 12.60 -18.23
N LEU A 11 -20.30 11.59 -18.03
CA LEU A 11 -20.09 10.53 -17.06
C LEU A 11 -18.87 9.65 -17.40
N ALA A 12 -18.76 9.23 -18.67
CA ALA A 12 -17.63 8.43 -19.14
C ALA A 12 -16.30 9.20 -19.03
N GLY A 13 -16.30 10.50 -19.38
CA GLY A 13 -15.12 11.37 -19.23
C GLY A 13 -14.67 11.53 -17.78
N ASN A 14 -15.61 11.76 -16.86
CA ASN A 14 -15.32 11.89 -15.43
C ASN A 14 -14.77 10.58 -14.84
N LEU A 15 -15.31 9.43 -15.24
CA LEU A 15 -14.77 8.13 -14.82
C LEU A 15 -13.33 7.97 -15.33
N GLN A 16 -13.09 8.25 -16.61
CA GLN A 16 -11.77 8.07 -17.21
C GLN A 16 -10.70 8.97 -16.55
N GLU A 17 -11.05 10.23 -16.24
CA GLU A 17 -10.14 11.12 -15.52
C GLU A 17 -9.82 10.57 -14.12
N LEU A 18 -10.84 10.08 -13.41
CA LEU A 18 -10.67 9.50 -12.09
C LEU A 18 -9.81 8.24 -12.11
N LEU A 19 -10.02 7.36 -13.10
CA LEU A 19 -9.21 6.16 -13.30
C LEU A 19 -7.75 6.52 -13.56
N ALA A 20 -7.49 7.50 -14.42
CA ALA A 20 -6.13 7.97 -14.70
C ALA A 20 -5.43 8.52 -13.44
N LYS A 21 -6.16 9.27 -12.60
CA LYS A 21 -5.62 9.73 -11.30
C LYS A 21 -5.35 8.55 -10.36
N SER A 22 -6.26 7.59 -10.28
CA SER A 22 -6.10 6.39 -9.45
C SER A 22 -4.87 5.58 -9.87
N ASP A 23 -4.72 5.30 -11.17
CA ASP A 23 -3.57 4.58 -11.73
C ASP A 23 -2.25 5.30 -11.43
N THR A 24 -2.24 6.64 -11.55
CA THR A 24 -1.07 7.46 -11.21
C THR A 24 -0.70 7.30 -9.74
N ILE A 25 -1.69 7.40 -8.83
CA ILE A 25 -1.46 7.25 -7.39
C ILE A 25 -1.01 5.83 -7.06
N VAL A 26 -1.67 4.80 -7.60
CA VAL A 26 -1.25 3.39 -7.43
C VAL A 26 0.18 3.19 -7.91
N GLY A 27 0.56 3.80 -9.04
CA GLY A 27 1.93 3.78 -9.56
C GLY A 27 2.94 4.38 -8.58
N ILE A 28 2.64 5.57 -8.04
CA ILE A 28 3.48 6.22 -7.00
C ILE A 28 3.58 5.34 -5.76
N LEU A 29 2.45 4.79 -5.29
CA LEU A 29 2.44 3.96 -4.09
C LEU A 29 3.27 2.68 -4.27
N LYS A 30 3.21 2.05 -5.45
CA LYS A 30 4.03 0.88 -5.81
C LYS A 30 5.52 1.23 -5.87
N ALA A 31 5.89 2.35 -6.48
CA ALA A 31 7.27 2.82 -6.53
C ALA A 31 7.83 3.12 -5.13
N GLN A 32 7.04 3.79 -4.28
CA GLN A 32 7.39 4.01 -2.87
C GLN A 32 7.58 2.68 -2.12
N LYS A 33 6.67 1.71 -2.33
CA LYS A 33 6.80 0.37 -1.73
C LYS A 33 8.11 -0.30 -2.13
N GLN A 34 8.49 -0.24 -3.41
CA GLN A 34 9.77 -0.81 -3.87
C GLN A 34 10.98 -0.17 -3.17
N ILE A 35 10.96 1.14 -2.97
CA ILE A 35 12.02 1.85 -2.23
C ILE A 35 12.05 1.39 -0.77
N LEU A 36 10.89 1.25 -0.13
CA LEU A 36 10.79 0.74 1.24
C LEU A 36 11.32 -0.70 1.35
N ASP A 37 10.95 -1.59 0.42
CA ASP A 37 11.43 -2.97 0.36
C ASP A 37 12.97 -3.01 0.20
N GLN A 38 13.54 -2.14 -0.63
CA GLN A 38 15.00 -2.07 -0.80
C GLN A 38 15.72 -1.56 0.45
N ARG A 39 15.15 -0.53 1.11
CA ARG A 39 15.67 -0.01 2.38
C ARG A 39 15.58 -1.06 3.48
N TYR A 40 14.48 -1.81 3.53
CA TYR A 40 14.27 -2.90 4.48
C TYR A 40 15.38 -3.95 4.34
N LYS A 41 15.60 -4.48 3.13
CA LYS A 41 16.66 -5.48 2.87
C LYS A 41 18.04 -4.98 3.26
N THR A 42 18.35 -3.73 2.94
CA THR A 42 19.65 -3.13 3.27
C THR A 42 19.81 -2.98 4.78
N SER A 43 18.76 -2.51 5.47
CA SER A 43 18.76 -2.36 6.93
C SER A 43 18.82 -3.69 7.67
N GLU A 44 18.14 -4.72 7.19
CA GLU A 44 18.16 -6.07 7.74
C GLU A 44 19.56 -6.69 7.60
N ALA A 45 20.22 -6.49 6.46
CA ALA A 45 21.60 -6.91 6.26
C ALA A 45 22.56 -6.18 7.23
N SER A 46 22.41 -4.86 7.41
CA SER A 46 23.18 -4.08 8.38
C SER A 46 22.94 -4.53 9.82
N LEU A 47 21.68 -4.79 10.20
CA LEU A 47 21.33 -5.32 11.52
C LEU A 47 22.04 -6.65 11.78
N SER A 48 21.98 -7.56 10.81
CA SER A 48 22.63 -8.88 10.89
C SER A 48 24.15 -8.73 11.06
N GLN A 49 24.79 -7.84 10.30
CA GLN A 49 26.22 -7.58 10.42
C GLN A 49 26.62 -7.02 11.80
N VAL A 50 25.83 -6.09 12.35
CA VAL A 50 26.08 -5.52 13.69
C VAL A 50 25.92 -6.59 14.78
N ILE A 51 24.90 -7.44 14.67
CA ILE A 51 24.69 -8.56 15.59
C ILE A 51 25.88 -9.52 15.57
N GLU A 52 26.34 -9.92 14.38
CA GLU A 52 27.49 -10.83 14.25
C GLU A 52 28.78 -10.18 14.78
N ARG A 53 29.02 -8.91 14.49
CA ARG A 53 30.15 -8.18 15.07
C ARG A 53 30.08 -8.14 16.59
N ARG A 54 28.91 -7.88 17.17
CA ARG A 54 28.71 -7.88 18.63
C ARG A 54 29.00 -9.25 19.23
N LYS A 55 28.54 -10.34 18.61
CA LYS A 55 28.84 -11.71 19.06
C LYS A 55 30.36 -11.97 19.07
N ALA A 56 31.06 -11.57 18.01
CA ALA A 56 32.52 -11.72 17.96
C ALA A 56 33.23 -10.88 19.04
N THR A 57 32.83 -9.62 19.23
CA THR A 57 33.35 -8.76 20.31
C THR A 57 33.11 -9.36 21.69
N MET A 58 31.91 -9.90 21.95
CA MET A 58 31.59 -10.58 23.22
C MET A 58 32.43 -11.85 23.44
N SER A 59 32.64 -12.66 22.40
CA SER A 59 33.50 -13.85 22.51
C SER A 59 34.96 -13.49 22.80
N ASN A 60 35.47 -12.42 22.17
CA ASN A 60 36.79 -11.89 22.48
C ASN A 60 36.87 -11.35 23.91
N LEU A 61 35.83 -10.65 24.36
CA LEU A 61 35.74 -10.13 25.72
C LEU A 61 35.79 -11.25 26.75
N GLU A 62 35.01 -12.32 26.57
CA GLU A 62 35.03 -13.51 27.44
C GLU A 62 36.42 -14.16 27.50
N THR A 63 37.13 -14.20 26.37
CA THR A 63 38.50 -14.72 26.30
C THR A 63 39.48 -13.86 27.09
N VAL A 64 39.37 -12.54 26.96
CA VAL A 64 40.20 -11.58 27.71
C VAL A 64 39.90 -11.66 29.21
N GLN A 65 38.63 -11.73 29.60
CA GLN A 65 38.20 -11.86 30.98
C GLN A 65 38.74 -13.13 31.63
N LYS A 66 38.63 -14.28 30.96
CA LYS A 66 39.22 -15.54 31.45
C LYS A 66 40.73 -15.41 31.66
N ARG A 67 41.44 -14.74 30.73
CA ARG A 67 42.88 -14.55 30.88
C ARG A 67 43.24 -13.64 32.07
N ILE A 68 42.46 -12.59 32.32
CA ILE A 68 42.61 -11.73 33.51
C ILE A 68 42.40 -12.56 34.78
N GLU A 69 41.34 -13.38 34.83
CA GLU A 69 41.04 -14.27 35.94
C GLU A 69 42.15 -15.30 36.20
N GLU A 70 42.79 -15.83 35.16
CA GLU A 70 43.96 -16.72 35.25
C GLU A 70 45.23 -16.00 35.75
N LEU A 71 45.46 -14.76 35.32
CA LEU A 71 46.66 -14.00 35.68
C LEU A 71 46.65 -13.58 37.15
N ASN A 72 45.48 -13.31 37.73
CA ASN A 72 45.32 -12.92 39.14
C ASN A 72 46.00 -13.87 40.14
N PRO A 73 45.69 -15.18 40.16
CA PRO A 73 46.34 -16.12 41.09
C PRO A 73 47.83 -16.33 40.77
N ILE A 74 48.24 -16.26 39.51
CA ILE A 74 49.66 -16.41 39.13
C ILE A 74 50.48 -15.23 39.65
N LEU A 75 49.97 -14.01 39.51
CA LEU A 75 50.60 -12.81 40.05
C LEU A 75 50.72 -12.88 41.57
N LEU A 76 49.65 -13.29 42.26
CA LEU A 76 49.66 -13.46 43.72
C LEU A 76 50.66 -14.54 44.17
N ASP A 77 50.74 -15.67 43.47
CA ASP A 77 51.69 -16.74 43.78
C ASP A 77 53.15 -16.28 43.61
N ILE A 78 53.46 -15.54 42.54
CA ILE A 78 54.80 -14.99 42.33
C ILE A 78 55.13 -13.92 43.38
N GLU A 79 54.17 -13.08 43.77
CA GLU A 79 54.36 -12.11 44.87
C GLU A 79 54.68 -12.81 46.19
N ASN A 80 53.98 -13.90 46.51
CA ASN A 80 54.26 -14.71 47.70
C ASN A 80 55.64 -15.38 47.63
N LYS A 81 56.04 -15.90 46.45
CA LYS A 81 57.38 -16.48 46.24
C LYS A 81 58.50 -15.46 46.39
N ILE A 82 58.31 -14.24 45.85
CA ILE A 82 59.25 -13.12 46.02
C ILE A 82 59.41 -12.79 47.51
N ALA A 83 58.30 -12.72 48.26
CA ALA A 83 58.33 -12.41 49.68
C ALA A 83 59.01 -13.50 50.53
N ALA A 84 58.93 -14.77 50.10
CA ALA A 84 59.55 -15.90 50.77
C ALA A 84 61.02 -16.15 50.35
N SER A 85 61.49 -15.57 49.25
CA SER A 85 62.83 -15.82 48.73
C SER A 85 63.91 -15.14 49.58
N THR A 86 64.95 -15.90 49.93
CA THR A 86 66.11 -15.43 50.69
C THR A 86 67.34 -15.17 49.80
N SER A 87 67.29 -15.60 48.54
CA SER A 87 68.37 -15.45 47.56
C SER A 87 68.15 -14.23 46.69
N GLN A 88 69.13 -13.32 46.65
CA GLN A 88 69.05 -12.11 45.82
C GLN A 88 68.88 -12.42 44.32
N LYS A 89 69.52 -13.50 43.85
CA LYS A 89 69.46 -13.91 42.44
C LYS A 89 68.06 -14.42 42.08
N GLU A 90 67.51 -15.33 42.87
CA GLU A 90 66.17 -15.89 42.68
C GLU A 90 65.09 -14.79 42.76
N ARG A 91 65.22 -13.88 43.73
CA ARG A 91 64.34 -12.72 43.83
C ARG A 91 64.34 -11.86 42.57
N THR A 92 65.52 -11.59 42.00
CA THR A 92 65.64 -10.78 40.78
C THR A 92 64.98 -11.47 39.58
N GLU A 93 65.09 -12.80 39.47
CA GLU A 93 64.44 -13.60 38.43
C GLU A 93 62.90 -13.55 38.56
N LEU A 94 62.38 -13.78 39.77
CA LEU A 94 60.94 -13.71 40.06
C LEU A 94 60.35 -12.30 39.87
N GLU A 95 61.08 -11.24 40.23
CA GLU A 95 60.66 -9.86 39.97
C GLU A 95 60.56 -9.58 38.46
N GLY A 96 61.45 -10.16 37.66
CA GLY A 96 61.39 -10.11 36.19
C GLY A 96 60.16 -10.83 35.62
N GLU A 97 59.84 -12.02 36.13
CA GLU A 97 58.62 -12.75 35.74
C GLU A 97 57.35 -12.02 36.14
N ARG A 98 57.30 -11.50 37.39
CA ARG A 98 56.19 -10.66 37.88
C ARG A 98 55.96 -9.47 36.98
N SER A 99 57.03 -8.77 36.60
CA SER A 99 56.93 -7.60 35.73
C SER A 99 56.32 -7.94 34.38
N LYS A 100 56.70 -9.06 33.77
CA LYS A 100 56.13 -9.51 32.48
C LYS A 100 54.63 -9.81 32.60
N LEU A 101 54.25 -10.53 33.65
CA LEU A 101 52.84 -10.90 33.89
C LEU A 101 52.00 -9.68 34.27
N ALA A 102 52.56 -8.72 35.02
CA ALA A 102 51.89 -7.47 35.35
C ALA A 102 51.66 -6.61 34.10
N THR A 103 52.64 -6.57 33.18
CA THR A 103 52.46 -5.92 31.87
C THR A 103 51.35 -6.58 31.08
N GLU A 104 51.35 -7.93 30.95
CA GLU A 104 50.28 -8.65 30.26
C GLU A 104 48.91 -8.38 30.90
N TYR A 105 48.83 -8.42 32.23
CA TYR A 105 47.60 -8.15 32.97
C TYR A 105 47.03 -6.76 32.67
N ASN A 106 47.87 -5.73 32.72
CA ASN A 106 47.46 -4.35 32.43
C ASN A 106 47.01 -4.19 30.97
N GLU A 107 47.70 -4.83 30.02
CA GLU A 107 47.29 -4.85 28.61
C GLU A 107 45.93 -5.53 28.42
N LYS A 108 45.70 -6.66 29.11
CA LYS A 108 44.42 -7.37 29.06
C LYS A 108 43.30 -6.55 29.69
N GLN A 109 43.52 -5.89 30.83
CA GLN A 109 42.53 -4.99 31.43
C GLN A 109 42.17 -3.83 30.50
N ALA A 110 43.17 -3.19 29.88
CA ALA A 110 42.92 -2.13 28.90
C ALA A 110 42.09 -2.65 27.71
N LYS A 111 42.42 -3.86 27.23
CA LYS A 111 41.68 -4.49 26.13
C LYS A 111 40.24 -4.87 26.52
N GLU A 112 40.03 -5.31 27.75
CA GLU A 112 38.69 -5.60 28.30
C GLU A 112 37.82 -4.34 28.25
N GLN A 113 38.34 -3.20 28.73
CA GLN A 113 37.61 -1.94 28.71
C GLN A 113 37.27 -1.47 27.29
N GLU A 114 38.21 -1.63 26.34
CA GLU A 114 37.98 -1.33 24.92
C GLU A 114 36.84 -2.20 24.34
N LEU A 115 36.89 -3.51 24.57
CA LEU A 115 35.88 -4.45 24.07
C LEU A 115 34.51 -4.25 24.72
N LEU A 116 34.46 -3.91 26.01
CA LEU A 116 33.22 -3.54 26.71
C LEU A 116 32.58 -2.31 26.08
N ALA A 117 33.37 -1.25 25.84
CA ALA A 117 32.88 -0.02 25.21
C ALA A 117 32.40 -0.27 23.76
N GLU A 118 33.12 -1.09 23.00
CA GLU A 118 32.70 -1.51 21.65
C GLU A 118 31.38 -2.29 21.71
N SER A 119 31.27 -3.28 22.61
CA SER A 119 30.06 -4.10 22.77
C SER A 119 28.82 -3.27 23.11
N GLN A 120 28.95 -2.31 24.03
CA GLN A 120 27.86 -1.38 24.39
C GLN A 120 27.45 -0.51 23.19
N THR A 121 28.41 -0.05 22.40
CA THR A 121 28.13 0.73 21.19
C THR A 121 27.36 -0.11 20.15
N LEU A 122 27.81 -1.35 19.92
CA LEU A 122 27.15 -2.28 19.00
C LEU A 122 25.75 -2.68 19.45
N GLU A 123 25.52 -2.78 20.77
CA GLU A 123 24.19 -3.00 21.33
C GLU A 123 23.24 -1.86 21.00
N ARG A 124 23.67 -0.61 21.19
CA ARG A 124 22.87 0.57 20.83
C ARG A 124 22.54 0.60 19.33
N TYR A 125 23.51 0.25 18.48
CA TYR A 125 23.25 0.13 17.04
C TYR A 125 22.28 -1.00 16.71
N THR A 126 22.37 -2.14 17.39
CA THR A 126 21.42 -3.26 17.23
C THR A 126 19.99 -2.79 17.53
N SER A 127 19.75 -2.12 18.66
CA SER A 127 18.43 -1.60 19.02
C SER A 127 17.91 -0.56 18.02
N MET A 128 18.79 0.32 17.53
CA MET A 128 18.43 1.33 16.54
C MET A 128 18.04 0.70 15.19
N PHE A 129 18.84 -0.24 14.68
CA PHE A 129 18.53 -0.95 13.44
C PHE A 129 17.27 -1.79 13.56
N GLN A 130 17.04 -2.44 14.70
CA GLN A 130 15.81 -3.21 14.93
C GLN A 130 14.57 -2.32 14.88
N THR A 131 14.60 -1.18 15.59
CA THR A 131 13.52 -0.19 15.54
C THR A 131 13.28 0.32 14.11
N PHE A 132 14.34 0.53 13.34
CA PHE A 132 14.23 0.99 11.96
C PHE A 132 13.65 -0.08 11.02
N VAL A 133 14.08 -1.34 11.15
CA VAL A 133 13.53 -2.50 10.43
C VAL A 133 12.03 -2.67 10.74
N ASP A 134 11.65 -2.60 12.01
CA ASP A 134 10.24 -2.71 12.43
C ASP A 134 9.39 -1.57 11.84
N SER A 135 9.91 -0.33 11.86
CA SER A 135 9.25 0.82 11.24
C SER A 135 9.07 0.65 9.73
N LEU A 136 10.11 0.17 9.03
CA LEU A 136 10.05 -0.09 7.59
C LEU A 136 9.02 -1.18 7.27
N ASN A 137 8.99 -2.26 8.05
CA ASN A 137 8.01 -3.33 7.88
C ASN A 137 6.57 -2.82 8.04
N ASN A 138 6.32 -2.02 9.08
CA ASN A 138 5.02 -1.38 9.31
C ASN A 138 4.63 -0.46 8.14
N GLN A 139 5.57 0.33 7.61
CA GLN A 139 5.33 1.19 6.45
C GLN A 139 5.01 0.38 5.19
N ILE A 140 5.74 -0.73 4.93
CA ILE A 140 5.48 -1.63 3.80
C ILE A 140 4.08 -2.24 3.89
N ALA A 141 3.67 -2.69 5.08
CA ALA A 141 2.35 -3.25 5.31
C ALA A 141 1.22 -2.21 5.12
N ALA A 142 1.41 -1.00 5.65
CA ALA A 142 0.49 0.12 5.46
C ALA A 142 0.35 0.48 3.97
N GLN A 143 1.48 0.57 3.26
CA GLN A 143 1.51 0.86 1.83
C GLN A 143 0.78 -0.20 1.00
N SER A 144 1.00 -1.49 1.32
CA SER A 144 0.31 -2.60 0.66
C SER A 144 -1.20 -2.54 0.88
N THR A 145 -1.61 -2.18 2.11
CA THR A 145 -3.03 -1.99 2.44
C THR A 145 -3.64 -0.83 1.66
N LEU A 146 -2.94 0.30 1.54
CA LEU A 146 -3.41 1.46 0.77
C LEU A 146 -3.55 1.13 -0.72
N ILE A 147 -2.57 0.44 -1.30
CA ILE A 147 -2.63 -0.02 -2.70
C ILE A 147 -3.86 -0.91 -2.92
N ASN A 148 -4.06 -1.89 -2.04
CA ASN A 148 -5.20 -2.81 -2.14
C ASN A 148 -6.54 -2.08 -2.00
N LYS A 149 -6.68 -1.18 -1.01
CA LYS A 149 -7.89 -0.37 -0.83
C LYS A 149 -8.21 0.48 -2.05
N LEU A 150 -7.19 1.18 -2.58
CA LEU A 150 -7.39 2.05 -3.74
C LEU A 150 -7.74 1.24 -5.00
N THR A 151 -7.15 0.05 -5.17
CA THR A 151 -7.48 -0.86 -6.26
C THR A 151 -8.94 -1.32 -6.17
N ILE A 152 -9.38 -1.79 -5.00
CA ILE A 152 -10.77 -2.23 -4.77
C ILE A 152 -11.75 -1.08 -4.96
N ASP A 153 -11.47 0.12 -4.41
CA ASP A 153 -12.34 1.29 -4.59
C ASP A 153 -12.47 1.65 -6.08
N THR A 154 -11.36 1.58 -6.83
CA THR A 154 -11.35 1.84 -8.27
C THR A 154 -12.22 0.84 -9.02
N GLU A 155 -12.11 -0.45 -8.73
CA GLU A 155 -12.94 -1.50 -9.32
C GLU A 155 -14.43 -1.31 -9.00
N GLN A 156 -14.76 -1.04 -7.73
CA GLN A 156 -16.13 -0.76 -7.31
C GLN A 156 -16.71 0.45 -8.03
N ARG A 157 -15.91 1.50 -8.21
CA ARG A 157 -16.34 2.71 -8.91
C ARG A 157 -16.64 2.45 -10.38
N ILE A 158 -15.82 1.63 -11.06
CA ILE A 158 -16.11 1.21 -12.43
C ILE A 158 -17.47 0.50 -12.51
N VAL A 159 -17.74 -0.43 -11.60
CA VAL A 159 -19.01 -1.17 -11.55
C VAL A 159 -20.20 -0.22 -11.31
N LEU A 160 -20.08 0.70 -10.35
CA LEU A 160 -21.14 1.67 -10.05
C LEU A 160 -21.42 2.61 -11.22
N TYR A 161 -20.37 3.08 -11.90
CA TYR A 161 -20.53 3.94 -13.08
C TYR A 161 -21.18 3.20 -14.25
N LYS A 162 -20.82 1.93 -14.46
CA LYS A 162 -21.47 1.08 -15.48
C LYS A 162 -22.95 0.86 -15.17
N ALA A 163 -23.29 0.56 -13.91
CA ALA A 163 -24.68 0.43 -13.48
C ALA A 163 -25.48 1.73 -13.68
N LEU A 164 -24.85 2.88 -13.39
CA LEU A 164 -25.45 4.19 -13.62
C LEU A 164 -25.67 4.46 -15.12
N GLU A 165 -24.71 4.12 -15.97
CA GLU A 165 -24.83 4.23 -17.43
C GLU A 165 -25.99 3.38 -17.96
N ASP A 166 -26.10 2.12 -17.53
CA ASP A 166 -27.19 1.21 -17.91
C ASP A 166 -28.57 1.74 -17.43
N SER A 167 -28.62 2.29 -16.21
CA SER A 167 -29.84 2.93 -15.68
C SER A 167 -30.25 4.17 -16.48
N LEU A 168 -29.30 5.02 -16.87
CA LEU A 168 -29.56 6.21 -17.69
C LEU A 168 -30.06 5.82 -19.09
N LYS A 169 -29.50 4.77 -19.69
CA LYS A 169 -29.94 4.23 -20.98
C LYS A 169 -31.37 3.71 -20.92
N THR A 170 -31.72 2.99 -19.85
CA THR A 170 -33.07 2.46 -19.62
C THR A 170 -34.08 3.60 -19.43
N ALA A 171 -33.75 4.60 -18.61
CA ALA A 171 -34.61 5.77 -18.41
C ALA A 171 -34.85 6.55 -19.71
N ALA A 172 -33.81 6.73 -20.53
CA ALA A 172 -33.94 7.39 -21.83
C ALA A 172 -34.83 6.59 -22.80
N GLN A 173 -34.78 5.26 -22.78
CA GLN A 173 -35.67 4.41 -23.57
C GLN A 173 -37.13 4.52 -23.12
N GLN A 174 -37.39 4.56 -21.81
CA GLN A 174 -38.75 4.74 -21.28
C GLN A 174 -39.34 6.10 -21.67
N ASP A 175 -38.57 7.19 -21.58
CA ASP A 175 -39.03 8.52 -22.02
C ASP A 175 -39.39 8.54 -23.52
N VAL A 176 -38.59 7.87 -24.36
CA VAL A 176 -38.90 7.73 -25.80
C VAL A 176 -40.16 6.89 -26.01
N ALA A 177 -40.30 5.77 -25.29
CA ALA A 177 -41.48 4.91 -25.39
C ALA A 177 -42.76 5.67 -24.99
N HIS A 178 -42.73 6.45 -23.90
CA HIS A 178 -43.84 7.31 -23.50
C HIS A 178 -44.21 8.33 -24.58
N LYS A 179 -43.21 8.99 -25.19
CA LYS A 179 -43.45 9.95 -26.28
C LYS A 179 -44.07 9.30 -27.52
N ILE A 180 -43.62 8.11 -27.88
CA ILE A 180 -44.20 7.35 -29.01
C ILE A 180 -45.64 6.97 -28.70
N ASN A 181 -45.94 6.49 -27.49
CA ASN A 181 -47.30 6.13 -27.10
C ASN A 181 -48.23 7.34 -27.13
N THR A 182 -47.80 8.49 -26.60
CA THR A 182 -48.59 9.73 -26.66
C THR A 182 -48.82 10.19 -28.10
N LEU A 183 -47.79 10.15 -28.95
CA LEU A 183 -47.91 10.53 -30.35
C LEU A 183 -48.82 9.56 -31.12
N GLY A 184 -48.68 8.25 -30.89
CA GLY A 184 -49.53 7.23 -31.48
C GLY A 184 -51.00 7.47 -31.14
N SER A 185 -51.31 7.70 -29.86
CA SER A 185 -52.67 8.04 -29.43
C SER A 185 -53.20 9.32 -30.09
N GLN A 186 -52.36 10.36 -30.27
CA GLN A 186 -52.77 11.58 -30.98
C GLN A 186 -53.04 11.32 -32.47
N VAL A 187 -52.20 10.53 -33.13
CA VAL A 187 -52.36 10.15 -34.53
C VAL A 187 -53.64 9.32 -34.70
N ASP A 188 -53.88 8.35 -33.82
CA ASP A 188 -55.08 7.51 -33.84
C ASP A 188 -56.35 8.35 -33.67
N ASN A 189 -56.38 9.26 -32.69
CA ASN A 189 -57.50 10.19 -32.51
C ASN A 189 -57.75 11.06 -33.77
N THR A 190 -56.67 11.60 -34.36
CA THR A 190 -56.77 12.42 -35.58
C THR A 190 -57.27 11.59 -36.76
N ALA A 191 -56.85 10.33 -36.87
CA ALA A 191 -57.29 9.41 -37.91
C ALA A 191 -58.76 9.03 -37.73
N GLU A 192 -59.21 8.77 -36.50
CA GLU A 192 -60.63 8.52 -36.17
C GLU A 192 -61.50 9.73 -36.51
N GLU A 193 -61.10 10.94 -36.12
CA GLU A 193 -61.81 12.19 -36.47
C GLU A 193 -61.90 12.38 -37.98
N THR A 194 -60.80 12.13 -38.69
CA THR A 194 -60.76 12.24 -40.16
C THR A 194 -61.67 11.21 -40.82
N MET A 195 -61.64 9.95 -40.36
CA MET A 195 -62.52 8.89 -40.89
C MET A 195 -64.00 9.16 -40.59
N ALA A 196 -64.32 9.64 -39.38
CA ALA A 196 -65.68 10.05 -39.03
C ALA A 196 -66.15 11.21 -39.91
N GLY A 197 -65.27 12.19 -40.18
CA GLY A 197 -65.54 13.30 -41.10
C GLY A 197 -65.79 12.83 -42.54
N ILE A 198 -64.96 11.92 -43.07
CA ILE A 198 -65.16 11.32 -44.39
C ILE A 198 -66.46 10.51 -44.43
N GLY A 199 -66.75 9.74 -43.38
CA GLY A 199 -67.99 8.97 -43.26
C GLY A 199 -69.22 9.87 -43.28
N ALA A 200 -69.22 10.96 -42.51
CA ALA A 200 -70.30 11.94 -42.47
C ALA A 200 -70.47 12.67 -43.82
N ALA A 201 -69.37 13.08 -44.45
CA ALA A 201 -69.40 13.72 -45.77
C ALA A 201 -69.93 12.76 -46.85
N SER A 202 -69.53 11.50 -46.80
CA SER A 202 -70.00 10.46 -47.73
C SER A 202 -71.48 10.16 -47.52
N GLN A 203 -71.95 10.04 -46.27
CA GLN A 203 -73.37 9.86 -45.95
C GLN A 203 -74.21 11.05 -46.39
N LYS A 204 -73.74 12.28 -46.14
CA LYS A 204 -74.40 13.49 -46.61
C LYS A 204 -74.51 13.50 -48.13
N HIS A 205 -73.42 13.17 -48.83
CA HIS A 205 -73.42 13.09 -50.29
C HIS A 205 -74.39 12.03 -50.83
N ILE A 206 -74.47 10.86 -50.18
CA ILE A 206 -75.46 9.83 -50.52
C ILE A 206 -76.89 10.34 -50.27
N GLY A 207 -77.13 11.04 -49.15
CA GLY A 207 -78.42 11.68 -48.85
C GLY A 207 -78.83 12.70 -49.91
N ASP A 208 -77.91 13.60 -50.28
CA ASP A 208 -78.13 14.60 -51.33
C ASP A 208 -78.45 13.92 -52.68
N LEU A 209 -77.76 12.83 -53.02
CA LEU A 209 -78.01 12.04 -54.24
C LEU A 209 -79.39 11.35 -54.20
N LEU A 210 -79.80 10.80 -53.06
CA LEU A 210 -81.12 10.20 -52.88
C LEU A 210 -82.24 11.24 -53.02
N GLU A 211 -82.05 12.44 -52.45
CA GLU A 211 -83.03 13.54 -52.55
C GLU A 211 -83.15 14.07 -53.99
N MET A 212 -82.03 14.17 -54.72
CA MET A 212 -82.06 14.48 -56.16
C MET A 212 -82.75 13.39 -56.98
N HIS A 213 -82.54 12.12 -56.63
CA HIS A 213 -83.20 11.00 -57.30
C HIS A 213 -84.71 10.97 -57.04
N GLU A 214 -85.13 11.28 -55.80
CA GLU A 214 -86.55 11.44 -55.44
C GLU A 214 -87.21 12.56 -56.24
N LYS A 215 -86.56 13.73 -56.37
CA LYS A 215 -87.07 14.85 -57.20
C LYS A 215 -87.21 14.49 -58.68
N ASN A 216 -86.33 13.65 -59.21
CA ASN A 216 -86.42 13.16 -60.59
C ASN A 216 -87.49 12.06 -60.79
N MET A 217 -87.96 11.40 -59.72
CA MET A 217 -88.98 10.35 -59.78
C MET A 217 -90.42 10.90 -59.68
N VAL A 218 -90.59 12.15 -59.22
CA VAL A 218 -91.91 12.80 -59.01
C VAL A 218 -92.25 13.81 -60.13
N ALA A 219 -91.42 13.89 -61.18
CA ALA A 219 -91.69 14.63 -62.42
C ALA A 219 -92.08 13.67 -63.55
#